data_AF-A0A354WJM3-F1
#
_entry.id   AF-A0A354WJM3-F1
#
_cell.length_a   1.000
_cell.length_b   1.000
_cell.length_c   1.000
_cell.angle_alpha   90.00
_cell.angle_beta   90.00
_cell.angle_gamma   90.00
#
_symmetry.space_group_name_H-M   'P 1'
#
loop_
_entity.id
_entity.type
_entity.pdbx_description
1 polymer ?
#
loop_
_entity_poly.entity_id
_entity_poly.type
_entity_poly.pdbx_seq_one_letter_code
_entity_poly.pdbx_strand_id
1 'polypeptide(L)'
;MIICVFFLTITPSALAALDDDRFDGNIFALYAGNGSLVPPRVTLTESMNQGRPSLLVFFLDDSKDCKKFVNTVSELQRFYGREADFIPVNVDTLLPDAKNSPQEPGYYYKGYVPQTVLIDQSGKVVLDKPGQIAFETVDDGFRQVFNLLPRAESVELRRRSFNEFNTELVPTQK
;
A
#
# COMPACT_ATOMS: atom_id res chain seq x y z
N MET A 1 42.90 -27.55 7.39
CA MET A 1 41.59 -27.04 7.82
C MET A 1 41.68 -25.55 8.18
N ILE A 2 42.25 -24.71 7.31
CA ILE A 2 42.35 -23.24 7.49
C ILE A 2 41.98 -22.53 6.17
N ILE A 3 42.14 -23.20 5.02
CA ILE A 3 41.82 -22.65 3.69
C ILE A 3 40.30 -22.54 3.43
N CYS A 4 39.45 -23.37 4.06
CA CYS A 4 37.99 -23.28 3.87
C CYS A 4 37.34 -22.07 4.57
N VAL A 5 38.01 -21.43 5.53
CA VAL A 5 37.42 -20.32 6.32
C VAL A 5 37.51 -18.98 5.56
N PHE A 6 38.43 -18.85 4.59
CA PHE A 6 38.65 -17.59 3.86
C PHE A 6 37.65 -17.35 2.71
N PHE A 7 36.91 -18.39 2.28
CA PHE A 7 35.92 -18.26 1.21
C PHE A 7 34.53 -17.80 1.68
N LEU A 8 34.30 -17.74 3.00
CA LEU A 8 33.00 -17.33 3.57
C LEU A 8 32.84 -15.81 3.73
N THR A 9 33.87 -15.01 3.46
CA THR A 9 33.83 -13.54 3.64
C THR A 9 33.66 -12.74 2.35
N ILE A 10 33.46 -13.41 1.21
CA ILE A 10 33.26 -12.77 -0.11
C ILE A 10 31.82 -13.02 -0.60
N THR A 11 30.84 -13.04 0.29
CA THR A 11 29.45 -12.92 -0.15
C THR A 11 29.19 -11.45 -0.46
N PRO A 12 28.70 -11.10 -1.67
CA PRO A 12 28.25 -9.74 -1.90
C PRO A 12 27.17 -9.43 -0.86
N SER A 13 27.29 -8.28 -0.20
CA SER A 13 26.19 -7.75 0.61
C SER A 13 24.94 -7.72 -0.26
N ALA A 14 23.82 -8.26 0.22
CA ALA A 14 22.54 -8.07 -0.44
C ALA A 14 22.26 -6.56 -0.47
N LEU A 15 22.50 -5.94 -1.62
CA LEU A 15 22.30 -4.50 -1.85
C LEU A 15 20.85 -4.32 -2.29
N ALA A 16 19.95 -4.21 -1.32
CA ALA A 16 18.58 -3.78 -1.59
C ALA A 16 18.58 -2.28 -1.92
N ALA A 17 17.95 -1.89 -3.02
CA ALA A 17 17.96 -0.51 -3.50
C ALA A 17 16.54 -0.01 -3.81
N LEU A 18 16.15 1.10 -3.18
CA LEU A 18 14.84 1.71 -3.37
C LEU A 18 14.69 2.34 -4.77
N ASP A 19 15.79 2.76 -5.37
CA ASP A 19 15.83 3.61 -6.57
C ASP A 19 16.07 2.86 -7.88
N ASP A 20 16.09 1.52 -7.85
CA ASP A 20 16.27 0.68 -9.04
C ASP A 20 15.15 -0.35 -9.23
N ASP A 21 15.10 -0.92 -10.43
CA ASP A 21 14.13 -1.92 -10.85
C ASP A 21 14.66 -3.36 -10.63
N ARG A 22 15.40 -3.60 -9.54
CA ARG A 22 15.85 -4.94 -9.16
C ARG A 22 14.92 -5.60 -8.16
N PHE A 23 14.77 -6.91 -8.24
CA PHE A 23 14.05 -7.67 -7.24
C PHE A 23 14.88 -7.82 -5.96
N ASP A 24 14.42 -7.19 -4.88
CA ASP A 24 15.07 -7.26 -3.56
C ASP A 24 14.34 -8.23 -2.60
N GLY A 25 13.15 -8.69 -2.99
CA GLY A 25 12.17 -9.38 -2.15
C GLY A 25 10.85 -8.61 -2.09
N ASN A 26 9.95 -8.99 -1.18
CA ASN A 26 8.65 -8.35 -1.12
C ASN A 26 8.73 -6.89 -0.66
N ILE A 27 8.27 -5.95 -1.50
CA ILE A 27 8.44 -4.52 -1.24
C ILE A 27 7.65 -4.00 -0.03
N PHE A 28 6.53 -4.66 0.32
CA PHE A 28 5.77 -4.30 1.51
C PHE A 28 6.49 -4.71 2.80
N ALA A 29 7.11 -5.89 2.81
CA ALA A 29 7.92 -6.36 3.92
C ALA A 29 9.20 -5.53 4.11
N LEU A 30 9.85 -5.15 3.00
CA LEU A 30 11.15 -4.48 3.03
C LEU A 30 11.06 -2.97 3.23
N TYR A 31 10.14 -2.30 2.54
CA TYR A 31 10.15 -0.84 2.42
C TYR A 31 8.98 -0.15 3.13
N ALA A 32 7.90 -0.85 3.41
CA ALA A 32 6.67 -0.23 3.90
C ALA A 32 6.59 -0.08 5.42
N GLY A 33 7.52 -0.68 6.16
CA GLY A 33 7.49 -0.72 7.63
C GLY A 33 6.32 -1.52 8.22
N ASN A 34 5.50 -2.15 7.36
CA ASN A 34 4.37 -2.99 7.75
C ASN A 34 4.25 -4.21 6.83
N GLY A 35 5.07 -5.22 7.11
CA GLY A 35 5.03 -6.49 6.39
C GLY A 35 3.71 -7.27 6.53
N SER A 36 2.80 -6.86 7.42
CA SER A 36 1.49 -7.53 7.57
C SER A 36 0.49 -7.20 6.46
N LEU A 37 0.85 -6.31 5.53
CA LEU A 37 0.05 -6.01 4.34
C LEU A 37 0.12 -7.11 3.28
N VAL A 38 1.16 -7.96 3.31
CA VAL A 38 1.34 -9.05 2.36
C VAL A 38 1.61 -10.36 3.12
N PRO A 39 0.75 -11.39 2.97
CA PRO A 39 -0.44 -11.41 2.14
C PRO A 39 -1.57 -10.51 2.70
N PRO A 40 -2.52 -10.06 1.86
CA PRO A 40 -3.74 -9.40 2.32
C PRO A 40 -4.48 -10.24 3.36
N ARG A 41 -5.10 -9.57 4.34
CA ARG A 41 -5.85 -10.26 5.42
C ARG A 41 -7.18 -10.83 4.95
N VAL A 42 -7.77 -10.22 3.91
CA VAL A 42 -9.05 -10.61 3.32
C VAL A 42 -8.96 -10.52 1.79
N THR A 43 -9.80 -11.27 1.12
CA THR A 43 -10.03 -11.17 -0.33
C THR A 43 -10.98 -10.01 -0.67
N LEU A 44 -10.99 -9.59 -1.93
CA LEU A 44 -11.92 -8.56 -2.40
C LEU A 44 -13.38 -9.02 -2.25
N THR A 45 -13.67 -10.27 -2.60
CA THR A 45 -14.99 -10.88 -2.37
C THR A 45 -15.43 -10.81 -0.91
N GLU A 46 -14.55 -11.14 0.04
CA GLU A 46 -14.87 -11.05 1.47
C GLU A 46 -15.12 -9.61 1.92
N SER A 47 -14.28 -8.66 1.50
CA SER A 47 -14.46 -7.23 1.82
C SER A 47 -15.81 -6.72 1.31
N MET A 48 -16.17 -7.06 0.07
CA MET A 48 -17.46 -6.68 -0.53
C MET A 48 -18.64 -7.31 0.22
N ASN A 49 -18.55 -8.59 0.57
CA ASN A 49 -19.59 -9.28 1.33
C ASN A 49 -19.79 -8.69 2.74
N GLN A 50 -18.74 -8.12 3.33
CA GLN A 50 -18.79 -7.42 4.61
C GLN A 50 -19.23 -5.96 4.47
N GLY A 51 -19.45 -5.45 3.25
CA GLY A 51 -19.78 -4.05 3.00
C GLY A 51 -18.64 -3.09 3.41
N ARG A 52 -17.40 -3.56 3.39
CA ARG A 52 -16.22 -2.75 3.73
C ARG A 52 -15.59 -2.19 2.46
N PRO A 53 -15.20 -0.90 2.43
CA PRO A 53 -14.45 -0.35 1.32
C PRO A 53 -13.12 -1.08 1.14
N SER A 54 -12.67 -1.21 -0.10
CA SER A 54 -11.41 -1.87 -0.42
C SER A 54 -10.49 -0.92 -1.18
N LEU A 55 -9.22 -0.86 -0.78
CA LEU A 55 -8.15 -0.24 -1.55
C LEU A 55 -7.29 -1.33 -2.18
N LEU A 56 -7.45 -1.54 -3.47
CA LEU A 56 -6.56 -2.39 -4.26
C LEU A 56 -5.31 -1.60 -4.62
N VAL A 57 -4.14 -2.21 -4.42
CA VAL A 57 -2.86 -1.67 -4.85
C VAL A 57 -2.16 -2.70 -5.70
N PHE A 58 -2.13 -2.50 -7.01
CA PHE A 58 -1.41 -3.36 -7.94
C PHE A 58 0.05 -2.96 -7.99
N PHE A 59 0.95 -3.92 -7.83
CA PHE A 59 2.38 -3.67 -7.72
C PHE A 59 3.22 -4.77 -8.36
N LEU A 60 4.49 -4.45 -8.57
CA LEU A 60 5.58 -5.40 -8.84
C LEU A 60 6.70 -5.18 -7.83
N ASP A 61 7.34 -6.27 -7.40
CA ASP A 61 8.40 -6.22 -6.41
C ASP A 61 9.73 -5.66 -6.96
N ASP A 62 9.91 -5.70 -8.28
CA ASP A 62 11.07 -5.20 -9.02
C ASP A 62 10.81 -3.86 -9.71
N SER A 63 9.78 -3.11 -9.29
CA SER A 63 9.50 -1.76 -9.80
C SER A 63 9.91 -0.69 -8.78
N LYS A 64 10.87 0.18 -9.14
CA LYS A 64 11.29 1.31 -8.29
C LYS A 64 10.13 2.22 -7.90
N ASP A 65 9.16 2.39 -8.81
CA ASP A 65 8.00 3.22 -8.58
C ASP A 65 7.08 2.59 -7.54
N CYS A 66 6.90 1.26 -7.59
CA CYS A 66 6.18 0.51 -6.57
C CYS A 66 6.92 0.56 -5.22
N LYS A 67 8.25 0.33 -5.21
CA LYS A 67 9.09 0.41 -4.01
C LYS A 67 8.93 1.74 -3.28
N LYS A 68 8.89 2.87 -4.00
CA LYS A 68 8.69 4.21 -3.42
C LYS A 68 7.26 4.41 -2.90
N PHE A 69 6.27 3.88 -3.63
CA PHE A 69 4.86 4.10 -3.34
C PHE A 69 4.37 3.38 -2.07
N VAL A 70 5.01 2.28 -1.64
CA VAL A 70 4.56 1.52 -0.46
C VAL A 70 4.55 2.32 0.85
N ASN A 71 5.35 3.39 0.95
CA ASN A 71 5.32 4.31 2.07
C ASN A 71 3.98 5.06 2.16
N THR A 72 3.50 5.58 1.03
CA THR A 72 2.19 6.24 0.92
C THR A 72 1.06 5.26 1.29
N VAL A 73 1.13 4.02 0.79
CA VAL A 73 0.13 2.98 1.09
C VAL A 73 0.09 2.65 2.58
N SER A 74 1.25 2.53 3.23
CA SER A 74 1.34 2.23 4.66
C SER A 74 0.83 3.38 5.52
N GLU A 75 1.08 4.62 5.10
CA GLU A 75 0.50 5.78 5.77
C GLU A 75 -1.03 5.81 5.64
N LEU A 76 -1.58 5.55 4.45
CA LEU A 76 -3.03 5.43 4.25
C LEU A 76 -3.63 4.32 5.12
N GLN A 77 -2.97 3.16 5.18
CA GLN A 77 -3.42 2.05 6.01
C GLN A 77 -3.43 2.41 7.50
N ARG A 78 -2.46 3.21 7.97
CA ARG A 78 -2.44 3.70 9.35
C ARG A 78 -3.69 4.51 9.71
N PHE A 79 -4.25 5.27 8.76
CA PHE A 79 -5.45 6.08 8.98
C PHE A 79 -6.75 5.30 8.74
N TYR A 80 -6.80 4.48 7.69
CA TYR A 80 -8.04 3.89 7.19
C TYR A 80 -8.15 2.37 7.40
N GLY A 81 -7.06 1.68 7.69
CA GLY A 81 -7.00 0.21 7.73
C GLY A 81 -7.87 -0.46 8.80
N ARG A 82 -8.44 0.31 9.73
CA ARG A 82 -9.46 -0.19 10.65
C ARG A 82 -10.84 -0.29 9.99
N GLU A 83 -11.18 0.66 9.13
CA GLU A 83 -12.53 0.78 8.52
C GLU A 83 -12.56 0.33 7.06
N ALA A 84 -11.41 0.23 6.39
CA ALA A 84 -11.26 -0.25 5.02
C ALA A 84 -10.23 -1.38 4.91
N ASP A 85 -10.40 -2.22 3.91
CA ASP A 85 -9.49 -3.32 3.61
C ASP A 85 -8.45 -2.91 2.57
N PHE A 86 -7.17 -3.08 2.91
CA PHE A 86 -6.06 -2.84 2.01
C PHE A 86 -5.63 -4.16 1.40
N ILE A 87 -5.69 -4.25 0.08
CA ILE A 87 -5.45 -5.48 -0.67
C ILE A 87 -4.35 -5.21 -1.69
N PRO A 88 -3.07 -5.35 -1.31
CA PRO A 88 -1.98 -5.39 -2.26
C PRO A 88 -2.09 -6.60 -3.19
N VAL A 89 -1.89 -6.37 -4.49
CA VAL A 89 -1.98 -7.40 -5.53
C VAL A 89 -0.69 -7.37 -6.34
N ASN A 90 0.14 -8.40 -6.19
CA ASN A 90 1.29 -8.55 -7.08
C ASN A 90 0.76 -8.98 -8.46
N VAL A 91 1.02 -8.19 -9.50
CA VAL A 91 0.45 -8.44 -10.84
C VAL A 91 1.02 -9.69 -11.52
N ASP A 92 2.18 -10.20 -11.10
CA ASP A 92 2.71 -11.49 -11.58
C ASP A 92 1.82 -12.67 -11.19
N THR A 93 0.95 -12.47 -10.20
CA THR A 93 -0.03 -13.48 -9.78
C THR A 93 -1.33 -13.44 -10.59
N LEU A 94 -1.53 -12.39 -11.40
CA LEU A 94 -2.72 -12.24 -12.24
C LEU A 94 -2.56 -13.02 -13.54
N LEU A 95 -3.61 -13.73 -13.92
CA LEU A 95 -3.67 -14.46 -15.20
C LEU A 95 -4.09 -13.49 -16.32
N PRO A 96 -3.27 -13.28 -17.37
CA PRO A 96 -3.53 -12.28 -18.42
C PRO A 96 -4.87 -12.44 -19.16
N ASP A 97 -5.35 -13.68 -19.34
CA ASP A 97 -6.58 -14.01 -20.09
C ASP A 97 -7.73 -14.50 -19.21
N ALA A 98 -7.64 -14.32 -17.88
CA ALA A 98 -8.72 -14.71 -16.99
C ALA A 98 -9.95 -13.82 -17.19
N LYS A 99 -11.12 -14.45 -17.31
CA LYS A 99 -12.40 -13.76 -17.21
C LYS A 99 -12.69 -13.46 -15.75
N ASN A 100 -12.13 -12.36 -15.25
CA ASN A 100 -12.36 -11.91 -13.88
C ASN A 100 -13.76 -11.32 -13.73
N SER A 101 -14.41 -11.67 -12.63
CA SER A 101 -15.64 -11.04 -12.14
C SER A 101 -15.31 -9.74 -11.38
N PRO A 102 -16.28 -8.81 -11.20
CA PRO A 102 -16.07 -7.62 -10.37
C PRO A 102 -15.69 -7.89 -8.91
N GLN A 103 -15.75 -9.14 -8.44
CA GLN A 103 -15.34 -9.53 -7.08
C GLN A 103 -13.86 -9.94 -7.03
N GLU A 104 -13.19 -10.05 -8.17
CA GLU A 104 -11.80 -10.47 -8.29
C GLU A 104 -10.91 -9.26 -8.63
N PRO A 105 -9.74 -9.11 -8.00
CA PRO A 105 -8.87 -7.96 -8.26
C PRO A 105 -8.46 -7.83 -9.73
N GLY A 106 -8.30 -8.95 -10.44
CA GLY A 106 -7.94 -8.95 -11.87
C GLY A 106 -8.93 -8.22 -12.77
N TYR A 107 -10.18 -8.01 -12.34
CA TYR A 107 -11.17 -7.21 -13.08
C TYR A 107 -10.81 -5.73 -13.16
N TYR A 108 -10.06 -5.22 -12.17
CA TYR A 108 -9.72 -3.80 -12.04
C TYR A 108 -8.33 -3.46 -12.58
N TYR A 109 -7.49 -4.46 -12.84
CA TYR A 109 -6.13 -4.23 -13.32
C TYR A 109 -6.12 -3.72 -14.77
N LYS A 110 -5.39 -2.62 -15.02
CA LYS A 110 -5.34 -1.95 -16.33
C LYS A 110 -4.02 -2.14 -17.09
N GLY A 111 -3.15 -3.02 -16.62
CA GLY A 111 -1.89 -3.34 -17.30
C GLY A 111 -0.73 -2.40 -16.98
N TYR A 112 -0.79 -1.66 -15.88
CA TYR A 112 0.30 -0.80 -15.41
C TYR A 112 0.46 -0.86 -13.89
N VAL A 113 1.68 -0.63 -13.42
CA VAL A 113 2.01 -0.55 -12.00
C VAL A 113 2.88 0.67 -11.69
N PRO A 114 2.77 1.24 -10.46
CA PRO A 114 1.72 0.95 -9.50
C PRO A 114 0.35 1.44 -10.00
N GLN A 115 -0.73 0.77 -9.61
CA GLN A 115 -2.11 1.22 -9.82
C GLN A 115 -2.86 1.15 -8.49
N THR A 116 -3.63 2.20 -8.19
CA THR A 116 -4.48 2.25 -6.99
C THR A 116 -5.94 2.32 -7.38
N VAL A 117 -6.77 1.44 -6.83
CA VAL A 117 -8.21 1.41 -7.04
C VAL A 117 -8.93 1.42 -5.70
N LEU A 118 -9.75 2.42 -5.44
CA LEU A 118 -10.61 2.50 -4.26
C LEU A 118 -12.04 2.13 -4.64
N ILE A 119 -12.58 1.15 -3.93
CA ILE A 119 -13.93 0.63 -4.09
C ILE A 119 -14.70 0.93 -2.79
N ASP A 120 -15.89 1.52 -2.91
CA ASP A 120 -16.75 1.84 -1.76
C ASP A 120 -17.52 0.62 -1.24
N GLN A 121 -18.29 0.82 -0.17
CA GLN A 121 -19.10 -0.22 0.48
C GLN A 121 -20.15 -0.84 -0.45
N SER A 122 -20.52 -0.16 -1.54
CA SER A 122 -21.49 -0.64 -2.53
C SER A 122 -20.85 -1.43 -3.67
N GLY A 123 -19.53 -1.55 -3.68
CA GLY A 123 -18.78 -2.18 -4.77
C GLY A 123 -18.49 -1.23 -5.94
N LYS A 124 -18.74 0.08 -5.79
CA LYS A 124 -18.48 1.07 -6.84
C LYS A 124 -17.07 1.62 -6.73
N VAL A 125 -16.41 1.76 -7.88
CA VAL A 125 -15.09 2.41 -7.97
C VAL A 125 -15.23 3.91 -7.75
N VAL A 126 -14.55 4.43 -6.73
CA VAL A 126 -14.48 5.86 -6.39
C VAL A 126 -13.19 6.49 -6.91
N LEU A 127 -12.09 5.74 -6.94
CA LEU A 127 -10.80 6.18 -7.46
C LEU A 127 -10.13 5.04 -8.23
N ASP A 128 -9.51 5.38 -9.35
CA ASP A 128 -8.68 4.47 -10.15
C ASP A 128 -7.59 5.29 -10.85
N LYS A 129 -6.35 5.17 -10.38
CA LYS A 129 -5.23 6.01 -10.83
C LYS A 129 -3.92 5.20 -11.01
N PRO A 130 -3.15 5.49 -12.08
CA PRO A 130 -1.77 5.02 -12.24
C PRO A 130 -0.77 5.81 -11.40
N GLY A 131 0.37 5.16 -11.12
CA GLY A 131 1.59 5.79 -10.67
C GLY A 131 1.65 6.07 -9.16
N GLN A 132 2.74 6.74 -8.77
CA GLN A 132 2.98 7.17 -7.40
C GLN A 132 2.08 8.36 -7.05
N ILE A 133 0.81 8.08 -6.79
CA ILE A 133 -0.16 9.13 -6.45
C ILE A 133 0.10 9.70 -5.05
N ALA A 134 -0.13 11.00 -4.89
CA ALA A 134 0.00 11.66 -3.59
C ALA A 134 -0.99 11.07 -2.57
N PHE A 135 -0.60 11.08 -1.29
CA PHE A 135 -1.45 10.68 -0.16
C PHE A 135 -2.81 11.39 -0.23
N GLU A 136 -2.79 12.69 -0.51
CA GLU A 136 -3.94 13.59 -0.64
C GLU A 136 -5.00 13.04 -1.59
N THR A 137 -4.56 12.57 -2.75
CA THR A 137 -5.45 12.08 -3.80
C THR A 137 -6.27 10.87 -3.32
N VAL A 138 -5.64 9.96 -2.56
CA VAL A 138 -6.31 8.76 -2.05
C VAL A 138 -7.14 9.08 -0.81
N ASP A 139 -6.64 9.93 0.08
CA ASP A 139 -7.35 10.43 1.25
C ASP A 139 -8.64 11.15 0.87
N ASP A 140 -8.63 11.99 -0.18
CA ASP A 140 -9.85 12.63 -0.70
C ASP A 140 -10.88 11.58 -1.18
N GLY A 141 -10.41 10.50 -1.82
CA GLY A 141 -11.24 9.35 -2.17
C GLY A 141 -11.86 8.68 -0.94
N PHE A 142 -11.07 8.43 0.11
CA PHE A 142 -11.58 7.88 1.36
C PHE A 142 -12.55 8.83 2.07
N ARG A 143 -12.30 10.14 2.05
CA ARG A 143 -13.22 11.14 2.61
C ARG A 143 -14.58 11.10 1.91
N GLN A 144 -14.61 10.92 0.59
CA GLN A 144 -15.86 10.69 -0.14
C GLN A 144 -16.54 9.39 0.31
N VAL A 145 -15.81 8.28 0.40
CA VAL A 145 -16.33 6.96 0.82
C VAL A 145 -16.92 6.98 2.23
N PHE A 146 -16.30 7.72 3.14
CA PHE A 146 -16.72 7.81 4.55
C PHE A 146 -17.55 9.05 4.87
N ASN A 147 -17.92 9.85 3.86
CA ASN A 147 -18.63 11.12 4.00
C ASN A 147 -17.99 12.04 5.07
N LEU A 148 -16.66 12.16 5.04
CA LEU A 148 -15.89 13.02 5.92
C LEU A 148 -15.83 14.45 5.35
N LEU A 149 -15.62 15.43 6.23
CA LEU A 149 -15.39 16.82 5.80
C LEU A 149 -14.24 16.91 4.79
N PRO A 150 -14.24 17.87 3.86
CA PRO A 150 -13.10 18.12 2.98
C PRO A 150 -11.82 18.43 3.76
N ARG A 151 -10.65 18.15 3.17
CA ARG A 151 -9.36 18.38 3.82
C ARG A 151 -9.16 19.82 4.29
N ALA A 152 -9.54 20.79 3.47
CA ALA A 152 -9.45 22.22 3.80
C ALA A 152 -10.29 22.62 5.03
N GLU A 153 -11.32 21.83 5.35
CA GLU A 153 -12.24 22.06 6.47
C GLU A 153 -11.91 21.17 7.68
N SER A 154 -11.16 20.08 7.48
CA SER A 154 -10.63 19.31 8.60
C SER A 154 -9.44 20.03 9.21
N VAL A 155 -9.49 20.27 10.53
CA VAL A 155 -8.37 20.82 11.28
C VAL A 155 -7.11 19.98 10.99
N GLU A 156 -6.09 20.60 10.39
CA GLU A 156 -4.77 19.99 10.25
C GLU A 156 -4.25 19.65 11.65
N LEU A 157 -4.34 18.38 12.05
CA LEU A 157 -3.48 17.87 13.11
C LEU A 157 -2.07 17.77 12.53
N ARG A 158 -1.34 18.89 12.56
CA ARG A 158 0.07 18.91 12.22
C ARG A 158 0.82 18.05 13.23
N ARG A 159 1.41 16.95 12.78
CA ARG A 159 2.54 16.35 13.48
C ARG A 159 3.68 17.37 13.48
N ARG A 160 3.98 17.95 14.64
CA ARG A 160 5.33 18.49 14.87
C ARG A 160 6.25 17.29 15.05
N SER A 161 7.18 17.09 14.13
CA SER A 161 8.31 16.19 14.35
C SER A 161 9.18 16.79 15.46
N PHE A 162 9.22 16.14 16.61
CA PHE A 162 10.27 16.35 17.60
C PHE A 162 10.94 14.99 17.87
N ASN A 163 11.77 14.59 16.91
CA ASN A 163 12.71 13.45 16.93
C ASN A 163 12.16 12.03 17.20
N GLU A 164 12.98 11.05 16.82
CA GLU A 164 12.64 9.79 16.16
C GLU A 164 11.82 8.71 16.90
N PHE A 165 11.42 8.82 18.18
CA PHE A 165 10.98 7.59 18.87
C PHE A 165 9.72 7.56 19.72
N ASN A 166 9.03 8.63 20.13
CA ASN A 166 7.81 8.47 20.95
C ASN A 166 6.81 9.63 20.82
N THR A 167 5.50 9.32 20.81
CA THR A 167 4.41 10.33 20.83
C THR A 167 3.58 10.19 22.11
N GLU A 168 3.51 11.25 22.91
CA GLU A 168 2.58 11.41 24.04
C GLU A 168 1.36 12.24 23.59
N LEU A 169 0.16 11.95 24.11
CA LEU A 169 -1.08 12.64 23.77
C LEU A 169 -1.37 13.76 24.79
N VAL A 170 -1.38 15.03 24.35
CA VAL A 170 -1.88 16.15 25.15
C VAL A 170 -2.96 16.96 24.42
N PRO A 171 -4.10 17.29 25.05
CA PRO A 171 -5.14 18.12 24.45
C PRO A 171 -4.73 19.61 24.40
N THR A 172 -5.12 20.29 23.32
CA THR A 172 -4.90 21.74 23.13
C THR A 172 -5.84 22.55 24.02
N GLN A 173 -5.29 23.42 24.88
CA GLN A 173 -6.07 24.45 25.58
C GLN A 173 -6.41 25.60 24.62
N LYS A 174 -7.66 26.10 24.76
CA LYS A 174 -8.26 27.20 23.98
C LYS A 174 -7.52 28.52 24.10
#